data_AF-A0A1N7SVM4-F1
#
_entry.id   AF-A0A1N7SVM4-F1
#
_cell.length_a   1.000
_cell.length_b   1.000
_cell.length_c   1.000
_cell.angle_alpha   90.00
_cell.angle_beta   90.00
_cell.angle_gamma   90.00
#
_symmetry.space_group_name_H-M   'P 1'
#
loop_
_entity.id
_entity.type
_entity.pdbx_description
1 polymer ?
#
loop_
_entity_poly.entity_id
_entity_poly.type
_entity_poly.pdbx_seq_one_letter_code
_entity_poly.pdbx_strand_id
1 'polypeptide(L)'
;MPLLERKAGRILANGFPTGVEVCHAMVHGGPFPSTSNPMFTSVGAAAIDRFLRPVCYQDLPDALLPDAVKARNPLGVWRLVDGEMVAPAQAVDSIA
;
A
#
# COMPACT_ATOMS: atom_id res chain seq x y z
N MET A 1 -22.49 3.90 13.34
CA MET A 1 -21.54 3.52 12.27
C MET A 1 -21.24 2.02 12.15
N PRO A 2 -21.15 1.21 13.22
CA PRO A 2 -20.68 -0.19 13.12
C PRO A 2 -21.46 -1.08 12.14
N LEU A 3 -22.75 -0.79 11.88
CA LEU A 3 -23.56 -1.56 10.93
C LEU A 3 -23.17 -1.32 9.47
N LEU A 4 -22.86 -0.07 9.10
CA LEU A 4 -22.55 0.30 7.71
C LEU A 4 -21.15 -0.17 7.32
N GLU A 5 -20.17 0.00 8.22
CA GLU A 5 -18.78 -0.45 8.03
C GLU A 5 -18.67 -1.96 7.81
N ARG A 6 -19.57 -2.74 8.42
CA ARG A 6 -19.65 -4.19 8.24
C ARG A 6 -20.30 -4.62 6.91
N LYS A 7 -20.92 -3.70 6.17
CA LYS A 7 -21.73 -4.01 4.98
C LYS A 7 -21.19 -3.39 3.68
N ALA A 8 -20.41 -2.32 3.74
CA ALA A 8 -19.96 -1.58 2.56
C ALA A 8 -18.46 -1.26 2.62
N GLY A 9 -17.78 -1.29 1.47
CA GLY A 9 -16.38 -0.84 1.38
C GLY A 9 -16.23 0.68 1.37
N ARG A 10 -17.27 1.42 0.98
CA ARG A 10 -17.27 2.89 0.96
C ARG A 10 -18.58 3.43 1.52
N ILE A 11 -18.48 4.36 2.45
CA ILE A 11 -19.61 5.08 3.05
C ILE A 11 -19.53 6.54 2.58
N LEU A 12 -20.65 7.06 2.08
CA LEU A 12 -20.79 8.42 1.60
C LEU A 12 -21.96 9.08 2.34
N ALA A 13 -21.83 10.36 2.66
CA ALA A 13 -22.90 11.19 3.19
C ALA A 13 -23.21 12.35 2.23
N ASN A 14 -24.49 12.70 2.10
CA ASN A 14 -24.97 13.86 1.33
C ASN A 14 -24.52 13.89 -0.15
N GLY A 15 -24.47 12.72 -0.79
CA GLY A 15 -24.11 12.60 -2.20
C GLY A 15 -24.59 11.29 -2.82
N PHE A 16 -24.32 11.12 -4.11
CA PHE A 16 -24.65 9.90 -4.85
C PHE A 16 -23.42 8.99 -5.02
N PRO A 17 -23.59 7.66 -4.94
CA PRO A 17 -22.47 6.72 -4.93
C PRO A 17 -21.87 6.44 -6.31
N THR A 18 -22.38 7.07 -7.39
CA THR A 18 -21.98 6.78 -8.77
C THR A 18 -20.55 7.20 -9.08
N GLY A 19 -20.09 8.31 -8.51
CA GLY A 19 -18.70 8.77 -8.65
C GLY A 19 -17.73 7.87 -7.90
N VAL A 20 -16.67 7.43 -8.58
CA VAL A 20 -15.56 6.66 -8.01
C VAL A 20 -14.26 7.39 -8.34
N GLU A 21 -13.70 8.07 -7.35
CA GLU A 21 -12.42 8.76 -7.47
C GLU A 21 -11.23 7.79 -7.51
N VAL A 22 -10.25 8.06 -8.37
CA VAL A 22 -9.00 7.31 -8.43
C VAL A 22 -7.96 8.01 -7.54
N CYS A 23 -7.97 7.68 -6.25
CA CYS A 23 -7.08 8.29 -5.25
C CYS A 23 -6.46 7.24 -4.30
N HIS A 24 -5.57 7.67 -3.40
CA HIS A 24 -4.91 6.79 -2.43
C HIS A 24 -5.88 6.18 -1.40
N ALA A 25 -6.94 6.92 -1.02
CA ALA A 25 -7.88 6.52 0.03
C ALA A 25 -9.07 5.68 -0.47
N MET A 26 -9.18 5.44 -1.79
CA MET A 26 -10.34 4.76 -2.37
C MET A 26 -10.44 3.29 -1.94
N VAL A 27 -11.66 2.88 -1.57
CA VAL A 27 -12.03 1.48 -1.34
C VAL A 27 -13.23 1.13 -2.24
N HIS A 28 -12.94 0.61 -3.43
CA HIS A 28 -13.95 0.10 -4.36
C HIS A 28 -14.06 -1.43 -4.22
N GLY A 29 -15.09 -1.85 -3.50
CA GLY A 29 -15.32 -3.22 -3.07
C GLY A 29 -16.21 -3.24 -1.82
N GLY A 30 -16.03 -4.24 -0.97
CA GLY A 30 -16.77 -4.42 0.28
C GLY A 30 -16.96 -5.90 0.61
N PRO A 31 -17.79 -6.27 1.59
CA PRO A 31 -18.17 -7.67 1.81
C PRO A 31 -18.82 -8.32 0.59
N PHE A 32 -18.79 -9.65 0.53
CA PHE A 32 -19.54 -10.41 -0.48
C PHE A 32 -21.05 -10.02 -0.44
N PRO A 33 -21.72 -9.80 -1.59
CA PRO A 33 -21.31 -10.12 -2.96
C PRO A 33 -20.62 -8.96 -3.71
N SER A 34 -20.31 -7.83 -3.06
CA SER A 34 -19.69 -6.68 -3.74
C SER A 34 -18.31 -7.02 -4.33
N THR A 35 -17.60 -7.97 -3.73
CA THR A 35 -16.34 -8.54 -4.22
C THR A 35 -16.18 -9.95 -3.65
N SER A 36 -15.29 -10.75 -4.24
CA SER A 36 -14.91 -12.06 -3.73
C SER A 36 -13.79 -12.01 -2.67
N ASN A 37 -13.06 -10.88 -2.55
CA ASN A 37 -12.01 -10.71 -1.56
C ASN A 37 -12.11 -9.31 -0.89
N PRO A 38 -12.73 -9.21 0.30
CA PRO A 38 -13.02 -7.92 0.95
C PRO A 38 -11.78 -7.24 1.56
N MET A 39 -10.62 -7.92 1.60
CA MET A 39 -9.38 -7.35 2.13
C MET A 39 -8.73 -6.32 1.19
N PHE A 40 -9.17 -6.25 -0.07
CA PHE A 40 -8.57 -5.39 -1.09
C PHE A 40 -9.58 -4.45 -1.75
N THR A 41 -9.05 -3.43 -2.43
CA THR A 41 -9.79 -2.54 -3.34
C THR A 41 -9.45 -2.86 -4.80
N SER A 42 -10.40 -2.69 -5.71
CA SER A 42 -10.15 -2.81 -7.15
C SER A 42 -9.81 -1.49 -7.85
N VAL A 43 -10.01 -0.34 -7.18
CA VAL A 43 -9.69 1.02 -7.65
C VAL A 43 -8.90 1.78 -6.59
N GLY A 44 -8.01 2.68 -7.01
CA GLY A 44 -7.14 3.47 -6.13
C GLY A 44 -5.74 2.87 -6.00
N ALA A 45 -4.83 3.61 -5.36
CA ALA A 45 -3.41 3.23 -5.31
C ALA A 45 -3.17 1.84 -4.68
N ALA A 46 -3.90 1.52 -3.61
CA ALA A 46 -3.82 0.22 -2.91
C ALA A 46 -4.32 -0.98 -3.74
N ALA A 47 -4.91 -0.75 -4.93
CA ALA A 47 -5.35 -1.84 -5.79
C ALA A 47 -4.18 -2.67 -6.36
N ILE A 48 -2.94 -2.14 -6.30
CA ILE A 48 -1.72 -2.85 -6.70
C ILE A 48 -1.46 -4.09 -5.82
N ASP A 49 -1.85 -4.05 -4.55
CA ASP A 49 -1.55 -5.11 -3.57
C ASP A 49 -2.21 -6.46 -3.92
N ARG A 50 -3.24 -6.44 -4.78
CA ARG A 50 -3.89 -7.65 -5.31
C ARG A 50 -2.97 -8.52 -6.17
N PHE A 51 -1.89 -7.94 -6.70
CA PHE A 51 -0.98 -8.59 -7.64
C PHE A 51 0.41 -8.83 -7.04
N LEU A 52 0.58 -8.54 -5.75
CA LEU A 52 1.84 -8.69 -5.03
C LEU A 52 1.76 -9.89 -4.07
N ARG A 53 2.93 -10.42 -3.72
CA ARG A 53 3.10 -11.35 -2.59
C ARG A 53 4.39 -11.00 -1.84
N PRO A 54 4.41 -11.07 -0.50
CA PRO A 54 5.64 -10.89 0.25
C PRO A 54 6.59 -12.08 0.05
N VAL A 55 7.89 -11.81 0.10
CA VAL A 55 8.98 -12.80 0.11
C VAL A 55 9.97 -12.40 1.20
N CYS A 56 10.38 -13.35 2.04
CA CYS A 56 11.38 -13.14 3.07
C CYS A 56 12.76 -13.64 2.59
N TYR A 57 13.80 -12.85 2.87
CA TYR A 57 15.20 -13.21 2.63
C TYR A 57 15.91 -13.28 3.97
N GLN A 58 16.46 -14.45 4.31
CA GLN A 58 17.14 -14.68 5.57
C GLN A 58 18.60 -15.10 5.31
N ASP A 59 19.54 -14.51 6.04
CA ASP A 59 20.98 -14.79 5.99
C ASP A 59 21.59 -14.78 4.57
N LEU A 60 20.99 -13.99 3.67
CA LEU A 60 21.45 -13.87 2.29
C LEU A 60 22.51 -12.78 2.15
N PRO A 61 23.65 -13.03 1.47
CA PRO A 61 24.64 -11.99 1.19
C PRO A 61 24.02 -10.78 0.46
N ASP A 62 24.41 -9.55 0.82
CA ASP A 62 23.85 -8.31 0.26
C ASP A 62 23.92 -8.26 -1.29
N ALA A 63 24.97 -8.84 -1.87
CA ALA A 63 25.15 -8.93 -3.32
C ALA A 63 24.02 -9.72 -4.04
N LEU A 64 23.36 -10.65 -3.34
CA LEU A 64 22.28 -11.49 -3.87
C LEU A 64 20.88 -10.95 -3.52
N LEU A 65 20.78 -9.95 -2.64
CA LEU A 65 19.49 -9.33 -2.31
C LEU A 65 18.94 -8.53 -3.50
N PRO A 66 17.60 -8.41 -3.63
CA PRO A 66 16.99 -7.38 -4.47
C PRO A 66 17.37 -5.98 -4.01
N ASP A 67 17.50 -5.03 -4.94
CA ASP A 67 17.94 -3.67 -4.64
C ASP A 67 17.09 -2.95 -3.57
N ALA A 68 15.78 -3.22 -3.53
CA ALA A 68 14.86 -2.61 -2.54
C ALA A 68 15.18 -2.98 -1.08
N VAL A 69 15.86 -4.08 -0.83
CA VAL A 69 16.16 -4.58 0.54
C VAL A 69 17.67 -4.62 0.85
N LYS A 70 18.53 -4.16 -0.06
CA LYS A 70 19.97 -4.01 0.21
C LYS A 70 20.23 -3.00 1.32
N ALA A 71 21.28 -3.22 2.11
CA ALA A 71 21.61 -2.37 3.27
C ALA A 71 21.70 -0.88 2.89
N ARG A 72 22.41 -0.58 1.79
CA ARG A 72 22.65 0.79 1.30
C ARG A 72 21.41 1.52 0.75
N ASN A 73 20.26 0.85 0.63
CA ASN A 73 19.03 1.40 0.04
C ASN A 73 19.26 2.13 -1.31
N PRO A 74 19.79 1.43 -2.33
CA PRO A 74 20.13 2.06 -3.60
C PRO A 74 18.93 2.70 -4.31
N LEU A 75 17.70 2.26 -4.00
CA LEU A 75 16.48 2.81 -4.59
C LEU A 75 15.92 4.02 -3.83
N GLY A 76 16.48 4.36 -2.66
CA GLY A 76 15.95 5.45 -1.84
C GLY A 76 14.48 5.26 -1.49
N VAL A 77 14.05 4.05 -1.14
CA VAL A 77 12.66 3.76 -0.77
C VAL A 77 12.46 3.82 0.74
N TRP A 78 11.23 4.10 1.16
CA TRP A 78 10.80 3.98 2.55
C TRP A 78 10.85 2.52 3.00
N ARG A 79 11.35 2.26 4.21
CA ARG A 79 11.45 0.91 4.78
C ARG A 79 11.01 0.90 6.23
N LEU A 80 10.43 -0.22 6.67
CA LEU A 80 10.18 -0.47 8.07
C LEU A 80 11.35 -1.29 8.64
N VAL A 81 12.07 -0.74 9.62
CA VAL A 81 13.21 -1.40 10.29
C VAL A 81 12.89 -1.44 11.77
N ASP A 82 12.85 -2.65 12.35
CA ASP A 82 12.52 -2.87 13.78
C ASP A 82 11.22 -2.19 14.25
N GLY A 83 10.25 -2.06 13.35
CA GLY A 83 8.95 -1.42 13.61
C GLY A 83 8.92 0.10 13.38
N GLU A 84 10.04 0.72 13.02
CA GLU A 84 10.12 2.16 12.73
C GLU A 84 10.24 2.45 11.24
N MET A 85 9.55 3.50 10.79
CA MET A 85 9.57 3.94 9.40
C MET A 85 10.84 4.77 9.14
N VAL A 86 11.73 4.26 8.30
CA VAL A 86 12.99 4.92 7.94
C VAL A 86 12.83 5.59 6.58
N ALA A 87 13.04 6.90 6.56
CA ALA A 87 13.04 7.70 5.34
C ALA A 87 14.21 7.33 4.43
N PRO A 88 14.07 7.51 3.11
CA PRO A 88 15.23 7.58 2.23
C PRO A 88 16.24 8.57 2.82
N ALA A 89 17.53 8.19 2.87
CA ALA A 89 18.56 9.17 3.23
C ALA A 89 18.37 10.36 2.31
N GLN A 90 18.12 11.54 2.87
CA GLN A 90 18.04 12.77 2.10
C GLN A 90 19.34 12.86 1.31
N ALA A 91 19.25 12.87 -0.02
CA ALA A 91 20.33 13.39 -0.81
C ALA A 91 20.50 14.82 -0.29
N VAL A 92 21.53 15.06 0.52
CA VAL A 92 21.98 16.41 0.80
C VAL A 92 22.15 17.05 -0.56
N ASP A 93 21.35 18.08 -0.84
CA ASP A 93 21.43 18.83 -2.07
C ASP A 93 22.87 19.35 -2.20
N SER A 94 23.69 18.63 -2.97
CA SER A 94 24.91 19.17 -3.55
C SER A 94 24.52 19.97 -4.79
N ILE A 95 23.69 20.99 -4.59
CA ILE A 95 23.43 22.02 -5.57
C ILE A 95 23.82 23.35 -4.91
N ALA A 96 25.04 23.76 -5.24
CA ALA A 96 25.66 25.09 -5.11
C ALA A 96 25.81 25.68 -3.71
#